data_AF-A0A6C0CJN0-F1
#
_entry.id   AF-A0A6C0CJN0-F1
#
_cell.length_a   1.000
_cell.length_b   1.000
_cell.length_c   1.000
_cell.angle_alpha   90.00
_cell.angle_beta   90.00
_cell.angle_gamma   90.00
#
_symmetry.space_group_name_H-M   'P 1'
#
loop_
_entity.id
_entity.type
_entity.pdbx_description
1 polymer ?
#
loop_
_entity_poly.entity_id
_entity_poly.type
_entity_poly.pdbx_seq_one_letter_code
_entity_poly.pdbx_strand_id
1 'polypeptide(L)'
;MEPPTYLAKLHPHERDERIEFDEGPHIYYIDGSSEGYISCTTWNHSHFEHFNADKIIDKMMSSSSWQPGNKYYGKTKDEIKAMWDKNRDESASAGTKMHYDIECYYNECPNENDSIEYEYFKNFLRDYGDLKPYRTEWTVFHEDVKISGSIDMVFEKPDGHLLIYDWKRCKEITKTNGFNKWGNKECIEHLPDTNFWHYSLQLNTYKTILEEKYDKIVDELYLVCLHPDNKNKDYQRIKVANLQEEVQELFKIRKQDL
;
A
#
# COMPACT_ATOMS: atom_id res chain seq x y z
N MET A 1 9.68 -11.18 11.88
CA MET A 1 10.48 -12.16 11.12
C MET A 1 11.78 -11.46 10.77
N GLU A 2 12.92 -12.13 10.60
CA GLU A 2 14.12 -11.38 10.22
C GLU A 2 13.97 -10.88 8.76
N PRO A 3 14.21 -9.58 8.49
CA PRO A 3 14.05 -9.03 7.16
C PRO A 3 15.16 -9.56 6.22
N PRO A 4 14.82 -10.07 5.03
CA PRO A 4 15.79 -10.41 4.00
C PRO A 4 16.62 -9.19 3.56
N THR A 5 17.89 -9.39 3.22
CA THR A 5 18.82 -8.26 2.95
C THR A 5 19.63 -8.39 1.66
N TYR A 6 19.39 -9.42 0.85
CA TYR A 6 20.20 -9.70 -0.33
C TYR A 6 20.17 -8.54 -1.34
N LEU A 7 18.97 -8.11 -1.76
CA LEU A 7 18.83 -7.02 -2.73
C LEU A 7 19.28 -5.67 -2.17
N ALA A 8 19.06 -5.41 -0.89
CA ALA A 8 19.57 -4.19 -0.23
C ALA A 8 21.11 -4.13 -0.25
N LYS A 9 21.78 -5.28 -0.04
CA LYS A 9 23.25 -5.38 -0.12
C LYS A 9 23.77 -5.31 -1.56
N LEU A 10 23.02 -5.86 -2.51
CA LEU A 10 23.37 -5.84 -3.93
C LEU A 10 23.21 -4.44 -4.54
N HIS A 11 22.21 -3.70 -4.08
CA HIS A 11 21.83 -2.37 -4.58
C HIS A 11 21.77 -1.33 -3.44
N PRO A 12 22.90 -1.06 -2.75
CA PRO A 12 22.92 -0.12 -1.65
C PRO A 12 22.65 1.32 -2.12
N HIS A 13 22.09 2.13 -1.25
CA HIS A 13 21.92 3.57 -1.45
C HIS A 13 22.49 4.33 -0.25
N GLU A 14 23.16 5.47 -0.49
CA GLU A 14 23.79 6.27 0.59
C GLU A 14 22.80 6.71 1.68
N ARG A 15 21.52 6.83 1.33
CA ARG A 15 20.44 7.22 2.26
C ARG A 15 19.91 6.07 3.11
N ASP A 16 20.26 4.82 2.80
CA ASP A 16 19.83 3.67 3.60
C ASP A 16 20.40 3.75 5.03
N GLU A 17 21.60 4.33 5.21
CA GLU A 17 22.23 4.53 6.52
C GLU A 17 21.54 5.60 7.38
N ARG A 18 20.67 6.42 6.78
CA ARG A 18 19.98 7.53 7.45
C ARG A 18 18.60 7.16 7.98
N ILE A 19 18.09 5.98 7.65
CA ILE A 19 16.73 5.57 7.98
C ILE A 19 16.72 4.21 8.69
N GLU A 20 16.11 4.18 9.87
CA GLU A 20 15.87 2.96 10.63
C GLU A 20 14.36 2.74 10.74
N PHE A 21 13.88 1.53 10.43
CA PHE A 21 12.48 1.17 10.55
C PHE A 21 12.29 0.22 11.73
N ASP A 22 11.48 0.64 12.70
CA ASP A 22 11.02 -0.20 13.80
C ASP A 22 9.64 -0.78 13.44
N GLU A 23 9.63 -2.04 13.00
CA GLU A 23 8.44 -2.77 12.59
C GLU A 23 7.38 -2.86 13.71
N GLY A 24 7.80 -2.91 14.98
CA GLY A 24 6.90 -3.14 16.12
C GLY A 24 5.87 -2.02 16.30
N PRO A 25 6.29 -0.78 16.61
CA PRO A 25 5.43 0.39 16.65
C PRO A 25 5.17 0.99 15.26
N HIS A 26 5.79 0.46 14.20
CA HIS A 26 5.70 0.95 12.82
C HIS A 26 6.20 2.40 12.68
N ILE A 27 7.40 2.67 13.20
CA ILE A 27 8.01 4.01 13.25
C ILE A 27 9.28 4.04 12.39
N TYR A 28 9.47 5.14 11.67
CA TYR A 28 10.69 5.42 10.92
C TYR A 28 11.50 6.50 11.67
N TYR A 29 12.76 6.20 11.95
CA TYR A 29 13.71 7.14 12.54
C TYR A 29 14.66 7.61 11.44
N ILE A 30 14.69 8.91 11.18
CA ILE A 30 15.56 9.54 10.20
C ILE A 30 16.65 10.30 10.96
N ASP A 31 17.91 9.96 10.73
CA ASP A 31 19.06 10.49 11.45
C ASP A 31 18.89 10.39 12.99
N GLY A 32 18.28 9.30 13.46
CA GLY A 32 18.02 9.03 14.87
C GLY A 32 16.78 9.71 15.47
N SER A 33 15.95 10.40 14.66
CA SER A 33 14.72 11.06 15.13
C SER A 33 13.52 10.75 14.25
N SER A 34 12.35 10.57 14.86
CA SER A 34 11.06 10.46 14.17
C SER A 34 10.22 11.74 14.29
N GLU A 35 10.81 12.84 14.78
CA GLU A 35 10.06 14.05 15.14
C GLU A 35 9.48 14.78 13.90
N GLY A 36 8.15 14.86 13.88
CA GLY A 36 7.39 15.50 12.79
C GLY A 36 7.28 14.64 11.53
N TYR A 37 7.91 13.46 11.51
CA TYR A 37 7.74 12.49 10.42
C TYR A 37 6.40 11.76 10.54
N ILE A 38 5.79 11.50 9.39
CA ILE A 38 4.55 10.75 9.25
C ILE A 38 4.73 9.70 8.16
N SER A 39 4.16 8.51 8.34
CA SER A 39 4.21 7.49 7.29
C SER A 39 3.37 7.93 6.08
N CYS A 40 3.79 7.55 4.87
CA CYS A 40 3.07 7.83 3.63
C CYS A 40 1.61 7.33 3.70
N THR A 41 1.40 6.15 4.29
CA THR A 41 0.05 5.59 4.52
C THR A 41 -0.79 6.49 5.42
N THR A 42 -0.26 6.92 6.56
CA THR A 42 -0.99 7.78 7.51
C THR A 42 -1.26 9.15 6.91
N TRP A 43 -0.28 9.72 6.21
CA TRP A 43 -0.41 11.00 5.52
C TRP A 43 -1.51 10.93 4.43
N ASN A 44 -1.47 9.91 3.57
CA ASN A 44 -2.51 9.70 2.57
C ASN A 44 -3.90 9.52 3.19
N HIS A 45 -4.02 8.72 4.25
CA HIS A 45 -5.31 8.50 4.91
C HIS A 45 -5.89 9.78 5.52
N SER A 46 -5.06 10.76 5.90
CA SER A 46 -5.53 12.05 6.42
C SER A 46 -6.29 12.89 5.38
N HIS A 47 -6.16 12.55 4.10
CA HIS A 47 -6.79 13.24 2.99
C HIS A 47 -8.17 12.69 2.59
N PHE A 48 -8.68 11.67 3.28
CA PHE A 48 -9.97 11.02 2.99
C PHE A 48 -10.85 10.91 4.25
N GLU A 49 -12.11 10.45 4.11
CA GLU A 49 -13.03 10.35 5.26
C GLU A 49 -12.59 9.21 6.19
N HIS A 50 -12.50 9.50 7.49
CA HIS A 50 -12.22 8.47 8.49
C HIS A 50 -13.37 7.45 8.59
N PHE A 51 -12.99 6.18 8.75
CA PHE A 51 -13.94 5.11 8.98
C PHE A 51 -14.63 5.27 10.34
N ASN A 52 -15.94 5.57 10.32
CA ASN A 52 -16.76 5.63 11.52
C ASN A 52 -17.64 4.38 11.61
N ALA A 53 -17.19 3.41 12.41
CA ALA A 53 -17.87 2.12 12.57
C ALA A 53 -19.32 2.29 13.05
N ASP A 54 -19.56 3.13 14.06
CA ASP A 54 -20.89 3.33 14.62
C ASP A 54 -21.88 3.92 13.60
N LYS A 55 -21.47 4.99 12.91
CA LYS A 55 -22.30 5.63 11.88
C LYS A 55 -22.65 4.67 10.75
N ILE A 56 -21.71 3.81 10.35
CA ILE A 56 -21.94 2.82 9.29
C ILE A 56 -22.90 1.73 9.78
N ILE A 57 -22.69 1.20 10.99
CA ILE A 57 -23.57 0.17 11.57
C ILE A 57 -24.99 0.72 11.75
N ASP A 58 -25.15 1.94 12.25
CA ASP A 58 -26.46 2.59 12.39
C ASP A 58 -27.20 2.72 11.06
N LYS A 59 -26.48 3.11 10.00
CA LYS A 59 -27.03 3.19 8.65
C LYS A 59 -27.42 1.80 8.13
N MET A 60 -26.61 0.77 8.41
CA MET A 60 -26.90 -0.59 8.00
C MET A 60 -28.14 -1.16 8.69
N MET A 61 -28.28 -0.91 10.00
CA MET A 61 -29.42 -1.41 10.81
C MET A 61 -30.74 -0.69 10.50
N SER A 62 -30.69 0.57 10.06
CA SER A 62 -31.87 1.34 9.64
C SER A 62 -32.32 1.09 8.20
N SER A 63 -31.51 0.39 7.40
CA SER A 63 -31.83 0.06 6.02
C SER A 63 -32.92 -1.01 5.89
N SER A 64 -33.74 -0.94 4.84
CA SER A 64 -34.70 -1.98 4.47
C SER A 64 -34.05 -3.35 4.20
N SER A 65 -32.73 -3.38 3.97
CA SER A 65 -31.96 -4.62 3.80
C SER A 65 -31.58 -5.31 5.12
N TRP A 66 -31.97 -4.74 6.28
CA TRP A 66 -31.77 -5.35 7.59
C TRP A 66 -32.87 -6.39 7.88
N GLN A 67 -32.77 -7.55 7.24
CA GLN A 67 -33.77 -8.62 7.30
C GLN A 67 -33.09 -10.01 7.32
N PRO A 68 -33.82 -11.09 7.66
CA PRO A 68 -33.29 -12.46 7.59
C PRO A 68 -32.65 -12.73 6.22
N GLY A 69 -31.38 -13.17 6.23
CA GLY A 69 -30.54 -13.33 5.03
C GLY A 69 -29.37 -12.32 4.95
N ASN A 70 -29.45 -11.20 5.66
CA ASN A 70 -28.28 -10.33 5.85
C ASN A 70 -27.29 -10.99 6.85
N LYS A 71 -25.99 -11.02 6.52
CA LYS A 71 -24.94 -11.64 7.35
C LYS A 71 -24.84 -11.10 8.78
N TYR A 72 -25.35 -9.90 9.03
CA TYR A 72 -25.32 -9.26 10.35
C TYR A 72 -26.68 -9.23 11.05
N TYR A 73 -27.75 -9.72 10.42
CA TYR A 73 -29.08 -9.67 10.99
C TYR A 73 -29.14 -10.36 12.36
N GLY A 74 -29.73 -9.69 13.35
CA GLY A 74 -29.85 -10.18 14.72
C GLY A 74 -28.61 -9.99 15.60
N LYS A 75 -27.52 -9.43 15.07
CA LYS A 75 -26.30 -9.12 15.86
C LYS A 75 -26.36 -7.72 16.47
N THR A 76 -25.74 -7.56 17.62
CA THR A 76 -25.48 -6.27 18.26
C THR A 76 -24.37 -5.51 17.53
N LYS A 77 -24.27 -4.20 17.77
CA LYS A 77 -23.19 -3.38 17.20
C LYS A 77 -21.81 -3.91 17.60
N ASP A 78 -21.64 -4.31 18.86
CA ASP A 78 -20.36 -4.79 19.37
C ASP A 78 -19.96 -6.13 18.75
N GLU A 79 -20.92 -7.03 18.51
CA GLU A 79 -20.66 -8.27 17.76
C GLU A 79 -20.26 -7.98 16.31
N ILE A 80 -20.87 -7.00 15.66
CA ILE A 80 -20.50 -6.61 14.28
C ILE A 80 -19.08 -6.02 14.25
N LYS A 81 -18.76 -5.14 15.20
CA LYS A 81 -17.40 -4.57 15.35
C LYS A 81 -16.37 -5.67 15.61
N ALA A 82 -16.63 -6.58 16.54
CA ALA A 82 -15.76 -7.73 16.81
C ALA A 82 -15.56 -8.62 15.58
N MET A 83 -16.60 -8.84 14.76
CA MET A 83 -16.47 -9.53 13.49
C MET A 83 -15.61 -8.74 12.48
N TRP A 84 -15.74 -7.42 12.41
CA TRP A 84 -14.90 -6.58 11.55
C TRP A 84 -13.44 -6.59 12.00
N ASP A 85 -13.19 -6.46 13.29
CA ASP A 85 -11.84 -6.52 13.88
C ASP A 85 -11.19 -7.88 13.61
N LYS A 86 -11.92 -8.98 13.85
CA LYS A 86 -11.42 -10.33 13.52
C LYS A 86 -11.06 -10.47 12.04
N ASN A 87 -11.94 -10.00 11.14
CA ASN A 87 -11.66 -10.04 9.69
C ASN A 87 -10.46 -9.16 9.32
N ARG A 88 -10.29 -8.00 9.97
CA ARG A 88 -9.15 -7.11 9.77
C ARG A 88 -7.86 -7.81 10.17
N ASP A 89 -7.82 -8.41 11.35
CA ASP A 89 -6.61 -9.03 11.90
C ASP A 89 -6.21 -10.28 11.09
N GLU A 90 -7.18 -11.10 10.67
CA GLU A 90 -6.96 -12.24 9.78
C GLU A 90 -6.47 -11.78 8.40
N SER A 91 -7.07 -10.74 7.83
CA SER A 91 -6.68 -10.20 6.52
C SER A 91 -5.28 -9.58 6.56
N ALA A 92 -4.97 -8.84 7.63
CA ALA A 92 -3.67 -8.22 7.84
C ALA A 92 -2.59 -9.30 8.00
N SER A 93 -2.81 -10.30 8.85
CA SER A 93 -1.85 -11.38 9.08
C SER A 93 -1.56 -12.17 7.80
N ALA A 94 -2.61 -12.49 7.01
CA ALA A 94 -2.43 -13.17 5.73
C ALA A 94 -1.74 -12.27 4.68
N GLY A 95 -2.02 -10.97 4.68
CA GLY A 95 -1.31 -9.98 3.85
C GLY A 95 0.16 -9.90 4.20
N THR A 96 0.50 -9.74 5.49
CA THR A 96 1.90 -9.71 5.98
C THR A 96 2.66 -10.98 5.59
N LYS A 97 2.05 -12.16 5.75
CA LYS A 97 2.69 -13.42 5.33
C LYS A 97 2.94 -13.43 3.81
N MET A 98 1.97 -12.98 3.01
CA MET A 98 2.09 -12.93 1.56
C MET A 98 3.23 -12.01 1.12
N HIS A 99 3.34 -10.80 1.68
CA HIS A 99 4.44 -9.88 1.39
C HIS A 99 5.79 -10.51 1.76
N TYR A 100 5.89 -11.06 2.98
CA TYR A 100 7.13 -11.67 3.45
C TYR A 100 7.59 -12.83 2.57
N ASP A 101 6.69 -13.72 2.15
CA ASP A 101 7.07 -14.85 1.28
C ASP A 101 7.51 -14.41 -0.12
N ILE A 102 6.96 -13.30 -0.64
CA ILE A 102 7.38 -12.68 -1.91
C ILE A 102 8.73 -11.98 -1.75
N GLU A 103 8.94 -11.26 -0.65
CA GLU A 103 10.20 -10.62 -0.31
C GLU A 103 11.32 -11.66 -0.19
N CYS A 104 11.08 -12.75 0.54
CA CYS A 104 11.97 -13.90 0.66
C CYS A 104 12.34 -14.51 -0.69
N TYR A 105 11.37 -14.65 -1.61
CA TYR A 105 11.63 -15.15 -2.96
C TYR A 105 12.64 -14.28 -3.71
N TYR A 106 12.41 -12.96 -3.74
CA TYR A 106 13.31 -12.02 -4.44
C TYR A 106 14.67 -11.85 -3.77
N ASN A 107 14.79 -12.17 -2.48
CA ASN A 107 16.04 -12.13 -1.72
C ASN A 107 16.76 -13.50 -1.62
N GLU A 108 16.47 -14.43 -2.54
CA GLU A 108 17.14 -15.73 -2.64
C GLU A 108 17.01 -16.63 -1.40
N CYS A 109 15.96 -16.44 -0.60
CA CYS A 109 15.63 -17.26 0.57
C CYS A 109 14.16 -17.68 0.60
N PRO A 110 13.62 -18.29 -0.49
CA PRO A 110 12.19 -18.58 -0.59
C PRO A 110 11.70 -19.54 0.51
N ASN A 111 10.52 -19.23 1.06
CA ASN A 111 9.80 -20.13 1.95
C ASN A 111 8.94 -21.11 1.14
N GLU A 112 8.62 -22.26 1.74
CA GLU A 112 7.57 -23.13 1.21
C GLU A 112 6.20 -22.44 1.38
N ASN A 113 5.51 -22.21 0.26
CA ASN A 113 4.18 -21.63 0.25
C ASN A 113 3.33 -22.24 -0.88
N ASP A 114 2.29 -22.97 -0.49
CA ASP A 114 1.32 -23.64 -1.35
C ASP A 114 -0.05 -22.94 -1.40
N SER A 115 -0.13 -21.71 -0.87
CA SER A 115 -1.35 -20.90 -0.92
C SER A 115 -1.73 -20.52 -2.35
N ILE A 116 -3.02 -20.25 -2.55
CA ILE A 116 -3.56 -19.76 -3.83
C ILE A 116 -2.92 -18.41 -4.18
N GLU A 117 -2.71 -17.54 -3.19
CA GLU A 117 -2.03 -16.26 -3.37
C GLU A 117 -0.62 -16.43 -3.97
N TYR A 118 0.12 -17.43 -3.49
CA TYR A 118 1.46 -17.72 -3.99
C TYR A 118 1.44 -18.42 -5.36
N GLU A 119 0.41 -19.22 -5.65
CA GLU A 119 0.13 -19.71 -7.01
C GLU A 119 -0.04 -18.55 -8.01
N TYR A 120 -0.83 -17.54 -7.63
CA TYR A 120 -1.03 -16.33 -8.45
C TYR A 120 0.27 -15.53 -8.61
N PHE A 121 1.11 -15.46 -7.58
CA PHE A 121 2.44 -14.87 -7.69
C PHE A 121 3.35 -15.65 -8.65
N LYS A 122 3.34 -17.00 -8.62
CA LYS A 122 4.08 -17.81 -9.60
C LYS A 122 3.61 -17.60 -11.04
N ASN A 123 2.31 -17.33 -11.24
CA ASN A 123 1.79 -16.95 -12.55
C ASN A 123 2.31 -15.57 -12.98
N PHE A 124 2.32 -14.59 -12.07
CA PHE A 124 2.94 -13.29 -12.33
C PHE A 124 4.42 -13.43 -12.74
N LEU A 125 5.19 -14.28 -12.06
CA LEU A 125 6.59 -14.56 -12.40
C LEU A 125 6.76 -15.22 -13.77
N ARG A 126 5.78 -15.99 -14.23
CA ARG A 126 5.81 -16.60 -15.57
C ARG A 126 5.61 -15.56 -16.66
N ASP A 127 4.72 -14.60 -16.42
CA ASP A 127 4.35 -13.58 -17.39
C ASP A 127 5.33 -12.39 -17.39
N TYR A 128 5.98 -12.10 -16.27
CA TYR A 128 6.84 -10.94 -16.04
C TYR A 128 8.18 -11.27 -15.37
N GLY A 129 8.67 -12.50 -15.54
CA GLY A 129 9.96 -12.94 -14.99
C GLY A 129 11.19 -12.28 -15.61
N ASP A 130 10.99 -11.48 -16.67
CA ASP A 130 12.00 -10.63 -17.29
C ASP A 130 12.24 -9.31 -16.51
N LEU A 131 11.33 -8.95 -15.60
CA LEU A 131 11.53 -7.81 -14.71
C LEU A 131 12.73 -8.08 -13.78
N LYS A 132 13.74 -7.21 -13.85
CA LYS A 132 14.93 -7.32 -13.01
C LYS A 132 14.65 -6.75 -11.61
N PRO A 133 14.66 -7.57 -10.54
CA PRO A 133 14.46 -7.07 -9.19
C PRO A 133 15.59 -6.13 -8.79
N TYR A 134 15.25 -5.01 -8.15
CA TYR A 134 16.21 -4.00 -7.70
C TYR A 134 16.21 -3.86 -6.18
N ARG A 135 15.06 -3.59 -5.57
CA ARG A 135 14.89 -3.51 -4.11
C ARG A 135 13.53 -4.05 -3.69
N THR A 136 13.48 -4.65 -2.51
CA THR A 136 12.24 -5.01 -1.79
C THR A 136 12.18 -4.22 -0.50
N GLU A 137 10.96 -3.97 0.00
CA GLU A 137 10.70 -3.26 1.26
C GLU A 137 11.64 -2.05 1.45
N TRP A 138 11.80 -1.27 0.38
CA TRP A 138 12.78 -0.18 0.36
C TRP A 138 12.26 0.98 1.19
N THR A 139 12.89 1.20 2.34
CA THR A 139 12.59 2.34 3.21
C THR A 139 13.09 3.63 2.56
N VAL A 140 12.17 4.59 2.40
CA VAL A 140 12.42 5.88 1.76
C VAL A 140 11.88 7.02 2.60
N PHE A 141 12.48 8.20 2.48
CA PHE A 141 12.02 9.40 3.16
C PHE A 141 12.31 10.68 2.39
N HIS A 142 11.52 11.71 2.70
CA HIS A 142 11.68 13.05 2.18
C HIS A 142 11.64 14.07 3.31
N GLU A 143 12.80 14.65 3.60
CA GLU A 143 13.05 15.50 4.77
C GLU A 143 12.26 16.82 4.72
N ASP A 144 12.07 17.45 3.55
CA ASP A 144 11.37 18.75 3.49
C ASP A 144 9.86 18.67 3.75
N VAL A 145 9.23 17.52 3.55
CA VAL A 145 7.80 17.28 3.85
C VAL A 145 7.61 16.35 5.05
N LYS A 146 8.72 15.85 5.61
CA LYS A 146 8.78 14.87 6.70
C LYS A 146 7.85 13.66 6.46
N ILE A 147 7.96 13.05 5.28
CA ILE A 147 7.22 11.83 4.93
C ILE A 147 8.20 10.67 4.78
N SER A 148 7.84 9.50 5.30
CA SER A 148 8.60 8.25 5.15
C SER A 148 7.71 7.06 4.83
N GLY A 149 8.28 5.97 4.33
CA GLY A 149 7.54 4.73 4.11
C GLY A 149 8.41 3.62 3.55
N SER A 150 7.81 2.45 3.31
CA SER A 150 8.43 1.30 2.64
C SER A 150 7.76 1.07 1.28
N ILE A 151 8.58 0.80 0.27
CA ILE A 151 8.14 0.43 -1.08
C ILE A 151 8.26 -1.10 -1.22
N ASP A 152 7.15 -1.80 -1.39
CA ASP A 152 7.12 -3.28 -1.45
C ASP A 152 8.14 -3.85 -2.45
N MET A 153 8.09 -3.38 -3.71
CA MET A 153 8.93 -3.90 -4.78
C MET A 153 9.31 -2.83 -5.80
N VAL A 154 10.60 -2.80 -6.12
CA VAL A 154 11.18 -1.97 -7.17
C VAL A 154 11.91 -2.86 -8.17
N PHE A 155 11.57 -2.71 -9.44
CA PHE A 155 12.29 -3.31 -10.56
C PHE A 155 13.07 -2.26 -11.32
N GLU A 156 14.16 -2.67 -11.98
CA GLU A 156 15.01 -1.80 -12.79
C GLU A 156 14.93 -2.21 -14.27
N LYS A 157 14.75 -1.23 -15.16
CA LYS A 157 14.81 -1.42 -16.61
C LYS A 157 16.26 -1.40 -17.12
N PRO A 158 16.53 -1.88 -18.34
CA PRO A 158 17.89 -1.84 -18.92
C PRO A 158 18.52 -0.45 -19.02
N ASP A 159 17.72 0.61 -19.05
CA ASP A 159 18.17 2.02 -19.06
C ASP A 159 18.39 2.61 -17.66
N GLY A 160 18.21 1.81 -16.59
CA GLY A 160 18.38 2.22 -15.19
C GLY A 160 17.16 2.90 -14.59
N HIS A 161 16.09 3.12 -15.35
CA HIS A 161 14.83 3.66 -14.82
C HIS A 161 14.10 2.58 -14.01
N LEU A 162 13.31 3.02 -13.04
CA LEU A 162 12.63 2.16 -12.09
C LEU A 162 11.16 1.96 -12.42
N LEU A 163 10.64 0.81 -11.99
CA LEU A 163 9.22 0.51 -11.91
C LEU A 163 8.88 0.20 -10.45
N ILE A 164 7.79 0.77 -9.93
CA ILE A 164 7.31 0.46 -8.58
C ILE A 164 6.10 -0.47 -8.67
N TYR A 165 6.16 -1.53 -7.90
CA TYR A 165 5.09 -2.51 -7.74
C TYR A 165 4.71 -2.60 -6.27
N ASP A 166 3.42 -2.78 -6.06
CA ASP A 166 2.85 -2.94 -4.72
C ASP A 166 1.89 -4.14 -4.72
N TRP A 167 2.13 -5.03 -3.77
CA TRP A 167 1.43 -6.30 -3.64
C TRP A 167 0.17 -6.07 -2.82
N LYS A 168 -0.99 -6.47 -3.33
CA LYS A 168 -2.25 -6.28 -2.62
C LYS A 168 -2.99 -7.58 -2.39
N ARG A 169 -3.38 -7.81 -1.14
CA ARG A 169 -4.32 -8.87 -0.75
C ARG A 169 -5.69 -8.28 -0.41
N CYS A 170 -6.38 -7.74 -1.40
CA CYS A 170 -7.73 -7.18 -1.23
C CYS A 170 -8.72 -7.85 -2.18
N LYS A 171 -9.97 -8.07 -1.74
CA LYS A 171 -10.97 -8.80 -2.53
C LYS A 171 -11.31 -8.15 -3.86
N GLU A 172 -11.20 -6.82 -3.92
CA GLU A 172 -11.48 -6.05 -5.12
C GLU A 172 -10.76 -4.70 -5.04
N ILE A 173 -10.19 -4.25 -6.15
CA ILE A 173 -9.65 -2.89 -6.31
C ILE A 173 -10.70 -2.08 -7.07
N THR A 174 -11.36 -1.18 -6.35
CA THR A 174 -12.50 -0.41 -6.86
C THR A 174 -12.03 0.99 -7.24
N LYS A 175 -12.35 1.44 -8.46
CA LYS A 175 -12.00 2.79 -8.96
C LYS A 175 -13.08 3.84 -8.71
N THR A 176 -14.32 3.41 -8.56
CA THR A 176 -15.50 4.28 -8.47
C THR A 176 -16.28 3.99 -7.20
N ASN A 177 -16.75 5.03 -6.52
CA ASN A 177 -17.51 4.86 -5.29
C ASN A 177 -19.02 5.00 -5.55
N GLY A 178 -19.84 4.10 -4.98
CA GLY A 178 -21.31 4.24 -4.96
C GLY A 178 -21.85 5.15 -3.85
N PHE A 179 -20.99 5.62 -2.94
CA PHE A 179 -21.34 6.34 -1.72
C PHE A 179 -21.00 7.84 -1.76
N ASN A 180 -20.58 8.37 -2.92
CA ASN A 180 -20.26 9.79 -3.15
C ASN A 180 -19.25 10.38 -2.12
N LYS A 181 -18.19 9.64 -1.81
CA LYS A 181 -17.07 10.11 -0.97
C LYS A 181 -15.82 10.35 -1.81
N TRP A 182 -15.07 11.39 -1.48
CA TRP A 182 -13.98 11.95 -2.28
C TRP A 182 -12.87 12.51 -1.38
N GLY A 183 -11.73 12.89 -1.97
CA GLY A 183 -10.65 13.58 -1.26
C GLY A 183 -11.10 14.90 -0.60
N ASN A 184 -10.45 15.28 0.50
CA ASN A 184 -10.85 16.40 1.35
C ASN A 184 -10.04 17.70 1.12
N LYS A 185 -9.19 17.74 0.09
CA LYS A 185 -8.43 18.93 -0.34
C LYS A 185 -8.78 19.27 -1.78
N GLU A 186 -8.75 20.54 -2.12
CA GLU A 186 -9.09 21.06 -3.46
C GLU A 186 -8.30 20.35 -4.58
N CYS A 187 -7.00 20.09 -4.37
CA CYS A 187 -6.16 19.42 -5.38
C CYS A 187 -6.47 17.93 -5.60
N ILE A 188 -7.35 17.32 -4.80
CA ILE A 188 -7.71 15.89 -4.89
C ILE A 188 -9.21 15.63 -4.67
N GLU A 189 -10.05 16.67 -4.66
CA GLU A 189 -11.49 16.51 -4.45
C GLU A 189 -12.18 15.78 -5.61
N HIS A 190 -11.51 15.69 -6.76
CA HIS A 190 -11.91 14.87 -7.90
C HIS A 190 -11.55 13.38 -7.75
N LEU A 191 -10.82 12.98 -6.71
CA LEU A 191 -10.43 11.59 -6.46
C LEU A 191 -11.47 10.87 -5.58
N PRO A 192 -12.14 9.81 -6.07
CA PRO A 192 -13.01 8.98 -5.25
C PRO A 192 -12.27 8.35 -4.05
N ASP A 193 -12.88 8.40 -2.87
CA ASP A 193 -12.44 7.67 -1.67
C ASP A 193 -12.67 6.16 -1.86
N THR A 194 -11.67 5.53 -2.47
CA THR A 194 -11.62 4.12 -2.82
C THR A 194 -10.18 3.64 -2.76
N ASN A 195 -9.99 2.33 -2.56
CA ASN A 195 -8.66 1.76 -2.42
C ASN A 195 -7.76 1.99 -3.64
N PHE A 196 -8.29 1.98 -4.87
CA PHE A 196 -7.49 2.29 -6.07
C PHE A 196 -6.81 3.65 -6.00
N TRP A 197 -7.55 4.71 -5.60
CA TRP A 197 -7.01 6.06 -5.55
C TRP A 197 -6.09 6.26 -4.36
N HIS A 198 -6.36 5.60 -3.22
CA HIS A 198 -5.45 5.63 -2.07
C HIS A 198 -4.10 5.00 -2.41
N TYR A 199 -4.11 3.84 -3.08
CA TYR A 199 -2.88 3.18 -3.53
C TYR A 199 -2.19 3.96 -4.64
N SER A 200 -2.95 4.56 -5.57
CA SER A 200 -2.37 5.42 -6.61
C SER A 200 -1.65 6.62 -6.00
N LEU A 201 -2.24 7.28 -5.00
CA LEU A 201 -1.61 8.41 -4.31
C LEU A 201 -0.36 7.98 -3.54
N GLN A 202 -0.38 6.80 -2.92
CA GLN A 202 0.78 6.21 -2.25
C GLN A 202 1.95 5.98 -3.22
N LEU A 203 1.73 5.29 -4.34
CA LEU A 203 2.82 5.00 -5.28
C LEU A 203 3.35 6.26 -5.96
N ASN A 204 2.49 7.24 -6.24
CA ASN A 204 2.94 8.53 -6.78
C ASN A 204 3.76 9.31 -5.76
N THR A 205 3.43 9.21 -4.46
CA THR A 205 4.24 9.79 -3.38
C THR A 205 5.62 9.16 -3.36
N TYR A 206 5.72 7.84 -3.38
CA TYR A 206 7.01 7.14 -3.42
C TYR A 206 7.82 7.48 -4.67
N LYS A 207 7.17 7.59 -5.84
CA LYS A 207 7.80 8.09 -7.06
C LYS A 207 8.43 9.46 -6.83
N THR A 208 7.67 10.44 -6.31
CA THR A 208 8.19 11.78 -6.05
C THR A 208 9.37 11.76 -5.06
N ILE A 209 9.30 10.95 -4.01
CA ILE A 209 10.42 10.79 -3.06
C ILE A 209 11.67 10.28 -3.77
N LEU A 210 11.55 9.22 -4.57
CA LEU A 210 12.68 8.64 -5.29
C LEU A 210 13.28 9.61 -6.31
N GLU A 211 12.44 10.34 -7.04
CA GLU A 211 12.88 11.30 -8.06
C GLU A 211 13.55 12.55 -7.45
N GLU A 212 13.05 13.05 -6.31
CA GLU A 212 13.60 14.26 -5.68
C GLU A 212 14.78 13.98 -4.73
N LYS A 213 14.82 12.80 -4.10
CA LYS A 213 15.75 12.51 -2.99
C LYS A 213 16.72 11.36 -3.22
N TYR A 214 16.50 10.52 -4.23
CA TYR A 214 17.31 9.32 -4.47
C TYR A 214 17.98 9.27 -5.86
N ASP A 215 17.90 10.36 -6.64
CA ASP A 215 18.46 10.45 -8.00
C ASP A 215 18.03 9.29 -8.90
N LYS A 216 16.74 8.93 -8.81
CA LYS A 216 16.11 7.88 -9.63
C LYS A 216 15.08 8.50 -10.56
N ILE A 217 14.76 7.77 -11.63
CA ILE A 217 13.64 8.09 -12.52
C ILE A 217 12.67 6.92 -12.45
N VAL A 218 11.38 7.18 -12.24
CA VAL A 218 10.37 6.12 -12.13
C VAL A 218 9.39 6.23 -13.28
N ASP A 219 9.38 5.24 -14.19
CA ASP A 219 8.57 5.32 -15.41
C ASP A 219 7.14 4.84 -15.19
N GLU A 220 6.95 3.74 -14.46
CA GLU A 220 5.64 3.14 -14.29
C GLU A 220 5.40 2.61 -12.88
N LEU A 221 4.13 2.58 -12.53
CA LEU A 221 3.62 2.25 -11.21
C LEU A 221 2.50 1.21 -11.36
N TYR A 222 2.56 0.12 -10.60
CA TYR A 222 1.60 -0.99 -10.70
C TYR A 222 1.14 -1.49 -9.34
N LEU A 223 -0.11 -1.92 -9.29
CA LEU A 223 -0.63 -2.78 -8.23
C LEU A 223 -0.72 -4.20 -8.77
N VAL A 224 -0.41 -5.18 -7.93
CA VAL A 224 -0.65 -6.59 -8.23
C VAL A 224 -1.54 -7.18 -7.15
N CYS A 225 -2.80 -7.44 -7.49
CA CYS A 225 -3.75 -8.06 -6.58
C CYS A 225 -3.66 -9.58 -6.65
N LEU A 226 -3.36 -10.21 -5.52
CA LEU A 226 -3.14 -11.66 -5.39
C LEU A 226 -4.23 -12.35 -4.56
N HIS A 227 -5.35 -11.69 -4.30
CA HIS A 227 -6.37 -12.24 -3.40
C HIS A 227 -7.00 -13.54 -3.96
N PRO A 228 -7.20 -14.59 -3.14
CA PRO A 228 -7.65 -15.90 -3.62
C PRO A 228 -9.04 -15.84 -4.29
N ASP A 229 -9.93 -14.98 -3.79
CA ASP A 229 -11.28 -14.74 -4.33
C ASP A 229 -11.32 -13.91 -5.64
N ASN A 230 -10.18 -13.61 -6.26
CA ASN A 230 -10.14 -12.87 -7.52
C ASN A 230 -11.04 -13.54 -8.58
N LYS A 231 -11.92 -12.75 -9.22
CA LYS A 231 -12.94 -13.24 -10.18
C LYS A 231 -12.32 -13.95 -11.39
N ASN A 232 -11.14 -13.55 -11.83
CA ASN A 232 -10.39 -14.18 -12.92
C ASN A 232 -9.66 -15.46 -12.50
N LYS A 233 -9.73 -15.85 -11.21
CA LYS A 233 -9.01 -17.00 -10.63
C LYS A 233 -7.49 -16.94 -10.89
N ASP A 234 -6.96 -15.73 -10.88
CA ASP A 234 -5.55 -15.44 -11.07
C ASP A 234 -5.18 -14.08 -10.48
N TYR A 235 -3.91 -13.65 -10.59
CA TYR A 235 -3.48 -12.31 -10.23
C TYR A 235 -4.14 -11.23 -11.10
N GLN A 236 -4.15 -9.99 -10.63
CA GLN A 236 -4.53 -8.82 -11.42
C GLN A 236 -3.42 -7.78 -11.38
N ARG A 237 -2.80 -7.49 -12.53
CA ARG A 237 -1.86 -6.37 -12.66
C ARG A 237 -2.60 -5.12 -13.14
N ILE A 238 -2.51 -4.05 -12.37
CA ILE A 238 -3.26 -2.80 -12.60
C ILE A 238 -2.27 -1.64 -12.64
N LYS A 239 -2.17 -0.95 -13.79
CA LYS A 239 -1.43 0.31 -13.88
C LYS A 239 -2.17 1.38 -13.07
N VAL A 240 -1.46 2.09 -12.19
CA VAL A 240 -2.06 3.17 -11.39
C VAL A 240 -2.16 4.47 -12.18
N ALA A 241 -3.00 5.39 -11.69
CA ALA A 241 -3.10 6.73 -12.26
C ALA A 241 -1.79 7.51 -12.01
N ASN A 242 -1.41 8.36 -12.98
CA ASN A 242 -0.40 9.38 -12.73
C ASN A 242 -1.05 10.50 -11.92
N LEU A 243 -0.52 10.76 -10.72
CA LEU A 243 -1.00 11.77 -9.79
C LEU A 243 0.12 12.73 -9.36
N GLN A 244 1.14 12.92 -10.22
CA GLN A 244 2.28 13.78 -9.88
C GLN A 244 1.87 15.23 -9.63
N GLU A 245 0.90 15.76 -10.38
CA GLU A 245 0.39 17.12 -10.13
C GLU A 245 -0.26 17.23 -8.75
N GLU A 246 -1.13 16.28 -8.40
CA GLU A 246 -1.80 16.23 -7.10
C GLU A 246 -0.81 16.06 -5.94
N VAL A 247 0.18 15.17 -6.07
CA VAL A 247 1.22 14.96 -5.05
C VAL A 247 2.05 16.23 -4.84
N GLN A 248 2.43 16.93 -5.91
CA GLN A 248 3.18 18.17 -5.81
C GLN A 248 2.39 19.27 -5.08
N GLU A 249 1.10 19.42 -5.38
CA GLU A 249 0.24 20.36 -4.64
C GLU A 249 0.06 19.96 -3.17
N LEU A 250 -0.12 18.66 -2.88
CA LEU A 250 -0.19 18.17 -1.50
C LEU A 250 1.13 18.39 -0.75
N PHE A 251 2.28 18.23 -1.40
CA PHE A 251 3.60 18.52 -0.81
C PHE A 251 3.75 20.01 -0.50
N LYS A 252 3.25 20.90 -1.36
CA LYS A 252 3.23 22.35 -1.08
C LYS A 252 2.39 22.67 0.15
N ILE A 253 1.19 22.09 0.25
CA ILE A 253 0.33 22.24 1.44
C ILE A 253 1.06 21.72 2.68
N ARG A 254 1.65 20.53 2.61
CA ARG A 254 2.39 19.92 3.73
C ARG A 254 3.56 20.79 4.19
N LYS A 255 4.31 21.41 3.28
CA LYS A 255 5.40 22.35 3.61
C LYS A 255 4.91 23.62 4.32
N GLN A 256 3.67 24.05 4.08
CA GLN A 256 3.06 25.21 4.76
C GLN A 256 2.58 24.85 6.18
N ASP A 257 2.22 23.59 6.40
CA ASP A 257 1.75 23.06 7.68
C ASP A 257 2.90 22.68 8.65
N LEU A 258 4.15 22.69 8.18
CA LEU A 258 5.37 22.36 8.94
C LEU A 258 6.09 23.61 9.45
#